data_AF-A0A535SV72-F1
#
_entry.id   AF-A0A535SV72-F1
#
_cell.length_a   1.000
_cell.length_b   1.000
_cell.length_c   1.000
_cell.angle_alpha   90.00
_cell.angle_beta   90.00
_cell.angle_gamma   90.00
#
_symmetry.space_group_name_H-M   'P 1'
#
loop_
_entity.id
_entity.type
_entity.pdbx_description
1 polymer ?
#
loop_
_entity_poly.entity_id
_entity_poly.type
_entity_poly.pdbx_seq_one_letter_code
_entity_poly.pdbx_strand_id
1 'polypeptide(L)' 'MSQEHMPAPATFRRFFAAYYERASRGASEKSFMEPIRKEIVGQAEGLVLEVGAGNGLNFAFYNPEY' A
#
# COMPACT_ATOMS: atom_id res chain seq x y z
N MET A 1 -19.95 -25.04 9.70
CA MET A 1 -19.99 -24.72 8.25
C MET A 1 -18.81 -23.80 7.98
N SER A 2 -17.70 -24.35 7.48
CA SER A 2 -16.58 -23.52 7.03
C SER A 2 -17.02 -22.81 5.76
N GLN A 3 -17.02 -21.48 5.77
CA GLN A 3 -17.18 -20.73 4.53
C GLN A 3 -15.93 -20.98 3.68
N GLU A 4 -16.07 -21.73 2.59
CA GLU A 4 -15.06 -21.75 1.54
C GLU A 4 -14.97 -20.33 0.95
N HIS A 5 -13.90 -19.62 1.29
CA HIS A 5 -13.59 -18.34 0.67
C HIS A 5 -13.15 -18.62 -0.77
N MET A 6 -14.07 -18.58 -1.73
CA MET A 6 -13.72 -18.66 -3.14
C MET A 6 -12.92 -17.40 -3.50
N PRO A 7 -11.62 -17.51 -3.84
CA PRO A 7 -10.82 -16.34 -4.17
C PRO A 7 -11.40 -15.71 -5.43
N ALA A 8 -11.47 -14.37 -5.46
CA ALA A 8 -11.92 -13.64 -6.64
C ALA A 8 -11.16 -14.10 -7.91
N PRO A 9 -11.74 -14.02 -9.11
CA PRO A 9 -11.02 -14.38 -10.34
C PRO A 9 -9.69 -13.63 -10.47
N ALA A 10 -8.64 -14.32 -10.93
CA ALA A 10 -7.31 -13.72 -11.07
C ALA A 10 -7.29 -12.48 -11.98
N THR A 11 -8.15 -12.47 -13.00
CA THR A 11 -8.39 -11.33 -13.88
C THR A 11 -8.92 -10.12 -13.13
N PHE A 12 -9.91 -10.30 -12.25
CA PHE A 12 -10.45 -9.21 -11.43
C PHE A 12 -9.38 -8.58 -10.54
N ARG A 13 -8.57 -9.40 -9.86
CA ARG A 13 -7.45 -8.91 -9.03
C ARG A 13 -6.45 -8.07 -9.85
N ARG A 14 -6.16 -8.49 -11.08
CA ARG A 14 -5.23 -7.77 -11.97
C ARG A 14 -5.78 -6.41 -12.39
N PHE A 15 -7.04 -6.33 -12.79
CA PHE A 15 -7.67 -5.06 -13.13
C PHE A 15 -7.82 -4.14 -11.92
N PHE A 16 -8.20 -4.70 -10.77
CA PHE A 16 -8.26 -3.95 -9.52
C PHE A 16 -6.90 -3.37 -9.14
N ALA A 17 -5.83 -4.16 -9.21
CA ALA A 17 -4.48 -3.68 -8.91
C ALA A 17 -4.05 -2.53 -9.83
N ALA A 18 -4.29 -2.65 -11.14
CA ALA A 18 -3.95 -1.61 -12.11
C ALA A 18 -4.78 -0.33 -11.90
N TYR A 19 -6.05 -0.46 -11.57
CA TYR A 19 -6.90 0.69 -11.24
C TYR A 19 -6.46 1.36 -9.95
N TYR A 20 -6.25 0.58 -8.88
CA TYR A 20 -5.81 1.06 -7.58
C TYR A 20 -4.49 1.80 -7.69
N GLU A 21 -3.51 1.25 -8.40
CA GLU A 21 -2.22 1.91 -8.63
C GLU A 21 -2.38 3.28 -9.30
N ARG A 22 -3.25 3.38 -10.30
CA ARG A 22 -3.46 4.65 -11.02
C ARG A 22 -4.21 5.67 -10.18
N ALA A 23 -5.22 5.23 -9.42
CA ALA A 23 -5.96 6.09 -8.51
C ALA A 23 -5.06 6.59 -7.37
N SER A 24 -4.23 5.70 -6.80
CA SER A 24 -3.39 6.04 -5.65
C SER A 24 -2.21 6.95 -5.99
N ARG A 25 -1.83 7.01 -7.26
CA ARG A 25 -0.81 7.95 -7.77
C ARG A 25 -1.41 9.30 -8.18
N GLY A 26 -2.72 9.49 -8.06
CA GLY A 26 -3.38 10.77 -8.34
C GLY A 26 -2.87 11.87 -7.41
N ALA A 27 -2.65 13.07 -7.96
CA ALA A 27 -2.04 14.18 -7.23
C ALA A 27 -2.82 14.59 -5.96
N SER A 28 -4.15 14.47 -5.99
CA SER A 28 -5.02 14.75 -4.84
C SER A 28 -4.91 13.71 -3.73
N GLU A 29 -4.94 12.41 -4.07
CA GLU A 29 -4.76 11.33 -3.10
C GLU A 29 -3.37 11.42 -2.48
N LYS A 30 -2.35 11.55 -3.32
CA LYS A 30 -0.96 11.66 -2.87
C LYS A 30 -0.78 12.81 -1.89
N SER A 31 -1.28 14.01 -2.21
CA SER A 31 -1.15 15.18 -1.34
C SER A 31 -1.85 14.99 0.01
N PHE A 32 -2.97 14.27 0.03
CA PHE A 32 -3.72 14.00 1.26
C PHE A 32 -3.09 12.89 2.11
N MET A 33 -2.64 11.80 1.48
CA MET A 33 -2.11 10.63 2.19
C MET A 33 -0.64 10.79 2.60
N GLU A 34 0.14 11.58 1.88
CA GLU A 34 1.55 11.82 2.19
C GLU A 34 1.80 12.27 3.64
N PRO A 35 1.12 13.29 4.20
CA PRO A 35 1.34 13.69 5.60
C PRO A 35 0.98 12.57 6.58
N ILE A 36 -0.10 11.82 6.31
CA ILE A 36 -0.54 10.70 7.16
C ILE A 36 0.50 9.57 7.15
N ARG A 37 1.07 9.25 5.98
CA ARG A 37 2.13 8.23 5.87
C ARG A 37 3.39 8.67 6.62
N LYS A 38 3.79 9.93 6.49
CA LYS A 38 4.94 10.48 7.24
C LYS A 38 4.75 10.38 8.76
N GLU A 39 3.54 10.66 9.25
CA GLU A 39 3.22 10.60 10.67
C GLU A 39 3.15 9.18 11.22
N ILE A 40 2.57 8.24 10.45
CA ILE A 40 2.33 6.88 10.93
C ILE A 40 3.52 5.97 10.65
N VAL A 41 3.91 5.82 9.38
CA VAL A 41 4.94 4.86 8.97
C VAL A 41 6.34 5.47 8.98
N GLY A 42 6.45 6.79 8.80
CA GLY A 42 7.74 7.48 8.76
C GLY A 42 8.46 7.56 10.11
N GLN A 43 7.82 7.13 11.19
CA GLN A 43 8.45 7.03 12.53
C GLN A 43 9.10 5.66 12.77
N ALA A 44 8.98 4.70 11.84
CA ALA A 44 9.63 3.41 11.95
C ALA A 44 11.12 3.51 11.59
N GLU A 45 11.99 2.99 12.46
CA GLU A 45 13.45 3.06 12.32
C GLU A 45 14.09 1.66 12.41
N GLY A 46 15.28 1.49 11.81
CA GLY A 46 16.02 0.23 11.76
C GLY A 46 15.50 -0.74 10.69
N LEU A 47 15.55 -2.04 10.96
CA LEU A 47 15.08 -3.07 10.02
C LEU A 47 13.55 -3.17 10.01
N VAL A 48 12.92 -2.53 9.03
CA VAL A 48 11.45 -2.47 8.89
C VAL A 48 10.92 -3.57 7.95
N LEU A 49 9.85 -4.27 8.37
CA LEU A 49 9.08 -5.19 7.55
C LEU A 49 7.65 -4.68 7.36
N GLU A 50 7.25 -4.39 6.12
CA GLU A 50 5.87 -4.04 5.77
C GLU A 50 5.08 -5.31 5.40
N VAL A 51 4.08 -5.65 6.22
CA VAL A 51 3.19 -6.78 5.96
C VAL A 51 2.09 -6.35 4.98
N GLY A 52 1.95 -7.06 3.86
CA GLY A 52 0.91 -6.75 2.89
C GLY A 52 1.18 -5.48 2.07
N ALA A 53 2.44 -5.20 1.75
CA ALA A 53 2.91 -3.98 1.10
C ALA A 53 2.18 -3.57 -0.20
N GLY A 54 1.47 -4.48 -0.87
CA GLY A 54 0.73 -4.19 -2.09
C GLY A 54 1.63 -3.57 -3.17
N ASN A 55 1.29 -2.35 -3.62
CA ASN A 55 2.08 -1.58 -4.59
C ASN A 55 3.18 -0.71 -3.96
N GLY A 56 3.46 -0.87 -2.66
CA GLY A 56 4.61 -0.28 -1.99
C GLY A 56 4.51 1.22 -1.69
N LEU A 57 3.30 1.79 -1.60
CA LEU A 57 3.11 3.24 -1.40
C LEU A 57 3.78 3.79 -0.13
N ASN A 58 3.95 2.96 0.90
CA ASN A 58 4.57 3.36 2.16
C ASN A 58 6.11 3.43 2.09
N PHE A 59 6.73 2.79 1.08
CA PHE A 59 8.19 2.60 1.05
C PHE A 59 8.97 3.90 0.91
N ALA A 60 8.40 4.88 0.24
CA ALA A 60 9.01 6.20 0.08
C ALA A 60 9.09 7.01 1.39
N PHE A 61 8.48 6.52 2.47
CA PHE A 61 8.38 7.22 3.75
C PHE A 61 9.22 6.60 4.86
N TYR A 62 9.82 5.43 4.64
CA TYR A 62 10.82 4.89 5.57
C TYR A 62 12.17 5.55 5.33
N ASN A 63 12.95 5.71 6.39
CA ASN A 63 14.32 6.18 6.28
C ASN A 63 15.26 4.98 6.01
N PRO A 64 15.96 4.92 4.86
CA PRO A 64 16.86 3.81 4.53
C PRO A 64 18.21 3.88 5.26
N GLU A 65 18.54 4.99 5.92
CA GLU A 65 19.82 5.22 6.61
C GLU A 65 19.81 4.78 8.08
N TYR A 66 18.69 4.23 8.57
CA TYR A 66 18.61 3.59 9.89
C TYR A 66 18.80 2.08 9.80
#